data_AF-R7BKR2-F1
#
_entry.id   AF-R7BKR2-F1
#
_cell.length_a   1.000
_cell.length_b   1.000
_cell.length_c   1.000
_cell.angle_alpha   90.00
_cell.angle_beta   90.00
_cell.angle_gamma   90.00
#
_symmetry.space_group_name_H-M   'P 1'
#
loop_
_entity.id
_entity.type
_entity.pdbx_description
1 polymer ?
#
loop_
_entity_poly.entity_id
_entity_poly.type
_entity_poly.pdbx_seq_one_letter_code
_entity_poly.pdbx_strand_id
1 'polypeptide(L)'
;MRMEKFEYEFVETTGVRVIVGKGGMKGNTERACKDFGAIHCVFPAGNAVVAAVEVEEIVEAQWKDLGMPETLWHCHVKEFGPLIVSIDSYGKNYFEEKKIEYNKKKDEQIDIISRQVGFIK
;
A
#
# COMPACT_ATOMS: atom_id res chain seq x y z
N MET A 1 -4.76 -3.81 -2.35
CA MET A 1 -5.56 -4.84 -3.06
C MET A 1 -6.80 -4.35 -3.82
N ARG A 2 -7.63 -3.40 -3.33
CA ARG A 2 -8.88 -3.04 -4.06
C ARG A 2 -8.63 -2.56 -5.50
N MET A 3 -7.52 -1.85 -5.71
CA MET A 3 -7.14 -1.30 -7.02
C MET A 3 -6.25 -2.22 -7.86
N GLU A 4 -5.88 -3.40 -7.34
CA GLU A 4 -4.98 -4.36 -8.00
C GLU A 4 -5.40 -4.70 -9.44
N LYS A 5 -6.71 -4.85 -9.67
CA LYS A 5 -7.25 -5.20 -10.99
C LYS A 5 -7.07 -4.09 -12.03
N PHE A 6 -6.79 -2.85 -11.61
CA PHE A 6 -6.67 -1.68 -12.48
C PHE A 6 -5.25 -1.15 -12.55
N GLU A 7 -4.39 -1.48 -11.58
CA GLU A 7 -3.13 -0.77 -11.35
C GLU A 7 -2.19 -0.77 -12.56
N TYR A 8 -2.11 -1.88 -13.31
CA TYR A 8 -1.24 -1.97 -14.48
C TYR A 8 -1.64 -0.97 -15.58
N GLU A 9 -2.91 -1.03 -16.01
CA GLU A 9 -3.46 -0.15 -17.03
C GLU A 9 -3.50 1.31 -16.56
N PHE A 10 -3.74 1.54 -15.27
CA PHE A 10 -3.74 2.87 -14.69
C PHE A 10 -2.35 3.51 -14.77
N VAL A 11 -1.29 2.79 -14.38
CA VAL A 11 0.09 3.28 -14.46
C VAL A 11 0.53 3.47 -15.92
N GLU A 12 0.18 2.54 -16.80
CA GLU A 12 0.45 2.63 -18.24
C GLU A 12 -0.16 3.90 -18.85
N THR A 13 -1.44 4.16 -18.54
CA THR A 13 -2.21 5.25 -19.13
C THR A 13 -1.85 6.62 -18.54
N THR A 14 -1.68 6.70 -17.21
CA THR A 14 -1.50 7.97 -16.51
C THR A 14 -0.05 8.40 -16.35
N GLY A 15 0.89 7.45 -16.45
CA GLY A 15 2.31 7.71 -16.21
C GLY A 15 2.69 7.92 -14.75
N VAL A 16 1.79 7.61 -13.79
CA VAL A 16 2.10 7.67 -12.35
C VAL A 16 3.36 6.84 -12.02
N ARG A 17 4.20 7.36 -11.11
CA ARG A 17 5.46 6.71 -10.71
C ARG A 17 5.55 6.35 -9.23
N VAL A 18 4.70 6.94 -8.39
CA VAL A 18 4.64 6.62 -6.96
C VAL A 18 3.17 6.37 -6.62
N ILE A 19 2.90 5.18 -6.10
CA ILE A 19 1.59 4.78 -5.61
C ILE A 19 1.70 4.67 -4.09
N VAL A 20 0.84 5.37 -3.35
CA VAL A 20 0.82 5.32 -1.89
C VAL A 20 -0.47 4.69 -1.40
N GLY A 21 -0.35 3.72 -0.51
CA GLY A 21 -1.51 3.05 0.06
C GLY A 21 -1.24 2.44 1.43
N LYS A 22 -2.09 1.48 1.80
CA LYS A 22 -1.89 0.63 2.96
C LYS A 22 -1.98 -0.84 2.58
N GLY A 23 -1.21 -1.66 3.27
CA GLY A 23 -1.11 -3.09 2.99
C GLY A 23 -0.42 -3.38 1.65
N GLY A 24 -0.55 -4.61 1.18
CA GLY A 24 0.10 -5.04 -0.06
C GLY A 24 -0.74 -4.90 -1.33
N MET A 25 0.00 -4.95 -2.44
CA MET A 25 -0.49 -5.17 -3.80
C MET A 25 0.12 -6.48 -4.34
N LYS A 26 -0.27 -6.91 -5.52
CA LYS A 26 0.11 -8.20 -6.13
C LYS A 26 0.69 -7.99 -7.54
N GLY A 27 0.62 -9.03 -8.36
CA GLY A 27 1.30 -9.15 -9.64
C GLY A 27 1.03 -8.05 -10.67
N ASN A 28 -0.15 -7.42 -10.69
CA ASN A 28 -0.39 -6.33 -11.64
C ASN A 28 0.41 -5.09 -11.23
N THR A 29 0.44 -4.76 -9.94
CA THR A 29 1.26 -3.66 -9.43
C THR A 29 2.75 -3.97 -9.55
N GLU A 30 3.17 -5.20 -9.25
CA GLU A 30 4.57 -5.64 -9.45
C GLU A 30 5.02 -5.43 -10.89
N ARG A 31 4.20 -5.86 -11.85
CA ARG A 31 4.46 -5.65 -13.28
C ARG A 31 4.45 -4.18 -13.64
N ALA A 32 3.51 -3.39 -13.12
CA ALA A 32 3.45 -1.96 -13.40
C ALA A 32 4.71 -1.24 -12.90
N CYS A 33 5.16 -1.57 -11.69
CA CYS A 33 6.40 -1.05 -11.11
C CYS A 33 7.63 -1.41 -11.96
N LYS A 34 7.71 -2.67 -12.40
CA LYS A 34 8.82 -3.16 -13.23
C LYS A 34 8.83 -2.58 -14.64
N ASP A 35 7.70 -2.61 -15.33
CA ASP A 35 7.60 -2.29 -16.76
C ASP A 35 7.67 -0.77 -16.98
N PHE A 36 7.16 0.03 -16.03
CA PHE A 36 7.04 1.49 -16.18
C PHE A 36 7.90 2.29 -15.17
N GLY A 37 8.71 1.63 -14.34
CA GLY A 37 9.57 2.27 -13.35
C GLY A 37 8.81 2.96 -12.22
N ALA A 38 7.61 2.48 -11.88
CA ALA A 38 6.85 2.95 -10.73
C ALA A 38 7.30 2.25 -9.43
N ILE A 39 6.93 2.80 -8.27
CA ILE A 39 7.09 2.17 -6.96
C ILE A 39 5.78 2.20 -6.18
N HIS A 40 5.55 1.18 -5.35
CA HIS A 40 4.44 1.17 -4.39
C HIS A 40 4.97 1.35 -2.97
N CYS A 41 4.48 2.38 -2.30
CA CYS A 41 4.81 2.74 -0.94
C CYS A 41 3.63 2.47 -0.01
N VAL A 42 3.93 2.03 1.21
CA VAL A 42 2.94 2.00 2.28
C VAL A 42 3.15 3.13 3.27
N PHE A 43 2.03 3.74 3.66
CA PHE A 43 1.96 4.66 4.79
C PHE A 43 1.46 3.90 6.04
N PRO A 44 1.99 4.18 7.24
CA PRO A 44 1.56 3.53 8.48
C PRO A 44 0.06 3.70 8.76
N ALA A 45 -0.69 2.60 8.75
CA ALA A 45 -2.13 2.61 8.99
C ALA A 45 -2.46 3.16 10.40
N GLY A 46 -3.56 3.93 10.50
CA GLY A 46 -4.01 4.53 11.76
C GLY A 46 -3.48 5.95 12.02
N ASN A 47 -2.59 6.48 11.18
CA ASN A 47 -1.95 7.78 11.37
C ASN A 47 -2.44 8.87 10.40
N ALA A 48 -3.74 8.87 10.07
CA ALA A 48 -4.28 9.80 9.06
C ALA A 48 -4.06 11.28 9.41
N VAL A 49 -4.12 11.64 10.69
CA VAL A 49 -3.86 13.02 11.15
C VAL A 49 -2.40 13.44 10.90
N VAL A 50 -1.45 12.50 11.03
CA VAL A 50 -0.03 12.77 10.73
C VAL A 50 0.15 13.11 9.25
N ALA A 51 -0.43 12.31 8.36
CA ALA A 51 -0.43 12.61 6.93
C ALA A 51 -1.13 13.94 6.61
N ALA A 52 -2.23 14.25 7.32
CA ALA A 52 -3.02 15.46 7.05
C ALA A 52 -2.27 16.75 7.40
N VAL A 53 -1.42 16.75 8.44
CA VAL A 53 -0.62 17.95 8.79
C VAL A 53 0.52 18.25 7.82
N GLU A 54 0.87 17.28 6.97
CA GLU A 54 1.90 17.43 5.92
C GLU A 54 1.31 17.99 4.61
N VAL A 55 -0.02 18.14 4.53
CA VAL A 55 -0.70 18.81 3.42
C VAL A 55 -0.67 20.32 3.63
N GLU A 56 0.03 21.03 2.74
CA GLU A 56 0.16 22.49 2.81
C GLU A 56 -1.01 23.20 2.13
N GLU A 57 -1.54 22.62 1.05
CA GLU A 57 -2.60 23.23 0.24
C GLU A 57 -3.45 22.18 -0.49
N ILE A 58 -4.76 22.44 -0.55
CA ILE A 58 -5.66 21.76 -1.50
C ILE A 58 -5.76 22.63 -2.75
N VAL A 59 -5.10 22.22 -3.83
CA VAL A 59 -5.04 22.96 -5.10
C VAL A 59 -6.37 22.83 -5.85
N GLU A 60 -6.90 21.61 -5.92
CA GLU A 60 -8.11 21.32 -6.68
C GLU A 60 -8.83 20.09 -6.12
N ALA A 61 -10.14 20.01 -6.38
CA ALA A 61 -10.98 18.88 -6.04
C ALA A 61 -11.93 18.56 -7.21
N GLN A 62 -11.75 17.39 -7.80
CA GLN A 62 -12.47 16.89 -8.98
C GLN A 62 -13.40 15.73 -8.60
N TRP A 63 -14.51 15.56 -9.32
CA TRP A 63 -15.52 14.50 -9.08
C TRP A 63 -16.14 14.52 -7.67
N LYS A 64 -16.50 15.71 -7.19
CA LYS A 64 -17.06 15.95 -5.85
C LYS A 64 -18.38 15.21 -5.59
N ASP A 65 -19.10 14.84 -6.65
CA ASP A 65 -20.33 14.07 -6.62
C ASP A 65 -20.14 12.63 -6.10
N LEU A 66 -18.92 12.10 -6.14
CA LEU A 66 -18.57 10.80 -5.54
C LEU A 66 -18.50 10.86 -4.00
N GLY A 67 -18.57 12.07 -3.41
CA GLY A 67 -18.47 12.30 -1.98
C GLY A 67 -17.03 12.55 -1.50
N MET A 68 -16.90 13.16 -0.32
CA MET A 68 -15.62 13.58 0.27
C MET A 68 -14.49 12.52 0.20
N PRO A 69 -14.70 11.23 0.53
CA PRO A 69 -13.61 10.24 0.53
C PRO A 69 -13.20 9.71 -0.84
N GLU A 70 -14.03 9.86 -1.89
CA GLU A 70 -13.77 9.35 -3.24
C GLU A 70 -13.52 10.47 -4.27
N THR A 71 -13.56 11.73 -3.83
CA THR A 71 -13.17 12.90 -4.61
C THR A 71 -11.68 12.80 -4.98
N LEU A 72 -11.34 13.17 -6.21
CA LEU A 72 -9.94 13.29 -6.63
C LEU A 72 -9.36 14.61 -6.10
N TRP A 73 -8.55 14.51 -5.06
CA TRP A 73 -7.89 15.64 -4.41
C TRP A 73 -6.49 15.86 -5.01
N HIS A 74 -6.23 17.10 -5.46
CA HIS A 74 -4.90 17.56 -5.82
C HIS A 74 -4.34 18.37 -4.66
N CYS A 75 -3.29 17.85 -4.02
CA CYS A 75 -2.70 18.45 -2.83
C CYS A 75 -1.22 18.82 -3.07
N HIS A 76 -0.80 19.98 -2.57
CA HIS A 76 0.62 20.22 -2.29
C HIS A 76 0.95 19.68 -0.90
N VAL A 77 2.02 18.90 -0.81
CA VAL A 77 2.47 18.27 0.42
C VAL A 77 3.96 18.51 0.63
N LYS A 78 4.39 18.57 1.89
CA LYS A 78 5.79 18.73 2.26
C LYS A 78 6.20 17.65 3.24
N GLU A 79 7.28 16.95 2.88
CA GLU A 79 7.83 15.83 3.67
C GLU A 79 6.83 14.71 3.97
N PHE A 80 5.85 14.50 3.07
CA PHE A 80 4.78 13.52 3.27
C PHE A 80 5.31 12.10 3.57
N GLY A 81 5.05 11.58 4.77
CA GLY A 81 5.62 10.32 5.20
C GLY A 81 5.43 9.97 6.68
N PRO A 82 6.11 8.92 7.17
CA PRO A 82 7.09 8.10 6.46
C PRO A 82 6.44 7.17 5.41
N LEU A 83 7.16 6.93 4.31
CA LEU A 83 6.78 6.00 3.26
C LEU A 83 7.77 4.81 3.23
N ILE A 84 7.25 3.59 3.26
CA ILE A 84 8.06 2.38 3.13
C ILE A 84 7.86 1.81 1.72
N VAL A 85 8.94 1.70 0.95
CA VAL A 85 8.89 1.04 -0.37
C VAL A 85 8.57 -0.44 -0.14
N SER A 86 7.42 -0.85 -0.64
CA SER A 86 6.91 -2.22 -0.49
C SER A 86 6.94 -2.99 -1.80
N ILE A 87 6.90 -2.29 -2.94
CA ILE A 87 7.24 -2.82 -4.25
C ILE A 87 8.19 -1.83 -4.92
N ASP A 88 9.38 -2.29 -5.29
CA ASP A 88 10.38 -1.45 -5.97
C ASP A 88 10.19 -1.45 -7.51
N SER A 89 10.97 -0.62 -8.19
CA SER A 89 10.93 -0.48 -9.66
C SER A 89 11.49 -1.69 -10.42
N TYR A 90 11.95 -2.74 -9.73
CA TYR A 90 12.32 -4.01 -10.32
C TYR A 90 11.17 -5.04 -10.20
N GLY A 91 10.06 -4.66 -9.56
CA GLY A 91 8.91 -5.52 -9.29
C GLY A 91 9.10 -6.39 -8.05
N LYS A 92 10.09 -6.11 -7.20
CA LYS A 92 10.33 -6.89 -5.98
C LYS A 92 9.30 -6.53 -4.92
N ASN A 93 8.45 -7.49 -4.54
CA ASN A 93 7.40 -7.28 -3.55
C ASN A 93 7.83 -7.75 -2.16
N TYR A 94 8.12 -6.78 -1.28
CA TYR A 94 8.57 -7.03 0.08
C TYR A 94 7.56 -7.86 0.89
N PHE A 95 6.26 -7.61 0.73
CA PHE A 95 5.26 -8.32 1.51
C PHE A 95 5.12 -9.79 1.09
N GLU A 96 5.13 -10.09 -0.21
CA GLU A 96 5.02 -11.47 -0.66
C GLU A 96 6.30 -12.27 -0.33
N GLU A 97 7.49 -11.66 -0.43
CA GLU A 97 8.74 -12.30 0.04
C GLU A 97 8.70 -12.62 1.54
N LYS A 98 8.33 -11.62 2.35
CA LYS A 98 8.32 -11.77 3.81
C LYS A 98 7.20 -12.66 4.33
N LYS A 99 6.08 -12.73 3.63
CA LYS A 99 4.97 -13.62 3.97
C LYS A 99 5.38 -15.09 4.00
N ILE A 100 6.32 -15.53 3.15
CA ILE A 100 6.85 -16.90 3.18
C ILE A 100 7.59 -17.15 4.51
N GLU A 101 8.54 -16.27 4.84
CA GLU A 101 9.32 -16.34 6.08
C GLU A 101 8.41 -16.29 7.33
N TYR A 102 7.45 -15.37 7.33
CA TYR A 102 6.59 -15.12 8.48
C TYR A 102 5.53 -16.20 8.66
N ASN A 103 5.01 -16.79 7.58
CA ASN A 103 4.10 -17.93 7.70
C ASN A 103 4.79 -19.13 8.34
N LYS A 104 6.03 -19.43 7.96
CA LYS A 104 6.79 -20.52 8.60
C LYS A 104 6.94 -20.30 10.10
N LYS A 105 7.37 -19.09 10.51
CA LYS A 105 7.50 -18.75 11.94
C LYS A 105 6.14 -18.78 12.66
N LYS A 106 5.08 -18.30 12.01
CA LYS A 106 3.72 -18.30 12.54
C LYS A 106 3.25 -19.74 12.80
N ASP A 107 3.47 -20.65 11.86
CA ASP A 107 3.06 -22.06 12.01
C ASP A 107 3.81 -22.73 13.18
N GLU A 108 5.12 -22.48 13.32
CA GLU A 108 5.90 -22.95 14.49
C GLU A 108 5.35 -22.41 15.82
N GLN A 109 4.93 -21.14 15.86
CA GLN A 109 4.34 -20.55 17.07
C GLN A 109 2.92 -21.05 17.35
N ILE A 110 2.12 -21.31 16.31
CA ILE A 110 0.78 -21.89 16.46
C ILE A 110 0.87 -23.23 17.18
N ASP A 111 1.78 -24.11 16.78
CA ASP A 111 1.95 -25.42 17.43
C ASP A 111 2.28 -25.30 18.92
N ILE A 112 3.13 -24.34 19.30
CA ILE A 112 3.51 -24.09 20.69
C ILE A 112 2.32 -23.56 21.48
N ILE A 113 1.67 -22.51 20.97
CA ILE A 113 0.57 -21.83 21.65
C ILE A 113 -0.62 -22.77 21.79
N SER A 114 -0.99 -23.52 20.74
CA SER A 114 -2.10 -24.46 20.76
C SER A 114 -1.96 -25.54 21.85
N ARG A 115 -0.73 -26.00 22.15
CA ARG A 115 -0.49 -26.92 23.28
C ARG A 115 -0.71 -26.25 24.63
N GLN A 116 -0.37 -24.98 24.76
CA GLN A 116 -0.53 -24.22 26.01
C GLN A 116 -1.99 -23.85 26.25
N VAL A 117 -2.74 -23.51 25.20
CA VAL A 117 -4.12 -23.05 25.29
C VAL A 117 -5.17 -24.11 24.97
N GLY A 118 -4.77 -25.38 24.83
CA GLY A 118 -5.68 -26.49 24.49
C GLY A 118 -6.82 -26.73 25.50
N PHE A 119 -6.79 -26.08 26.67
CA PHE A 119 -7.88 -26.07 27.64
C PHE A 119 -9.02 -25.09 27.27
N ILE A 120 -8.79 -24.16 26.35
CA ILE A 120 -9.80 -23.24 25.83
C ILE A 120 -10.61 -23.99 24.76
N LYS A 121 -11.91 -24.22 25.04
CA LYS A 121 -12.87 -24.87 24.13
C LYS A 121 -13.48 -23.88 23.15
#